data_AF-A0A2D3T351-F1
#
_entry.id   AF-A0A2D3T351-F1
#
_cell.length_a   1.000
_cell.length_b   1.000
_cell.length_c   1.000
_cell.angle_alpha   90.00
_cell.angle_beta   90.00
_cell.angle_gamma   90.00
#
_symmetry.space_group_name_H-M   'P 1'
#
loop_
_entity.id
_entity.type
_entity.pdbx_description
1 polymer ?
#
loop_
_entity_poly.entity_id
_entity_poly.type
_entity_poly.pdbx_seq_one_letter_code
_entity_poly.pdbx_strand_id
1 'polypeptide(L)'
;MYFSTGTLILTVMIFLSCTNANASVSILSAKECANMQTRGTITSSNPVSCDRLRRVNFRHVNFNGVIKTGNIVVLDSVAEQVEGIFSELFKQRFPIHKAVVIEHYQGNDEASMVDIAKRFNFSYNIKN
;
A
#
# COMPACT_ATOMS: atom_id res chain seq x y z
N MET A 1 50.17 3.57 41.33
CA MET A 1 48.84 3.96 41.85
C MET A 1 48.38 5.20 41.10
N TYR A 2 47.46 5.04 40.13
CA TYR A 2 46.42 6.00 39.73
C TYR A 2 45.34 5.19 39.00
N PHE A 3 44.10 5.39 39.44
CA PHE A 3 42.84 4.76 39.04
C PHE A 3 42.47 5.11 37.57
N SER A 4 41.94 4.15 36.78
CA SER A 4 40.51 3.90 36.51
C SER A 4 39.79 4.91 35.59
N THR A 5 39.02 4.35 34.64
CA THR A 5 37.99 4.92 33.76
C THR A 5 38.44 5.61 32.46
N GLY A 6 38.13 4.95 31.34
CA GLY A 6 38.22 5.52 29.98
C GLY A 6 37.68 4.60 28.88
N THR A 7 37.35 3.33 29.20
CA THR A 7 36.82 2.33 28.27
C THR A 7 35.31 2.48 27.98
N LEU A 8 34.79 3.70 27.86
CA LEU A 8 33.35 3.90 27.64
C LEU A 8 33.02 5.04 26.67
N ILE A 9 33.67 5.04 25.50
CA ILE A 9 33.11 5.68 24.30
C ILE A 9 32.78 4.56 23.30
N LEU A 10 31.93 3.65 23.76
CA LEU A 10 31.21 2.69 22.92
C LEU A 10 29.74 2.91 23.29
N THR A 11 28.86 2.95 22.29
CA THR A 11 27.46 3.45 22.35
C THR A 11 27.44 4.99 22.33
N VAL A 12 26.89 5.70 21.35
CA VAL A 12 25.72 5.46 20.52
C VAL A 12 25.93 6.24 19.20
N MET A 13 26.55 5.64 18.18
CA MET A 13 26.25 6.07 16.81
C MET A 13 24.90 5.46 16.49
N ILE A 14 23.86 6.27 16.64
CA ILE A 14 22.51 5.98 16.20
C ILE A 14 22.60 5.58 14.74
N PHE A 15 22.53 4.27 14.47
CA PHE A 15 22.16 3.78 13.15
C PHE A 15 20.75 4.30 12.92
N LEU A 16 20.65 5.46 12.28
CA LEU A 16 19.43 5.94 11.66
C LEU A 16 19.19 5.07 10.43
N SER A 17 19.00 3.77 10.65
CA SER A 17 18.50 2.87 9.64
C SER A 17 17.04 3.24 9.47
N CYS A 18 16.76 4.14 8.51
CA CYS A 18 15.44 4.25 7.93
C CYS A 18 15.09 2.86 7.37
N THR A 19 14.44 2.03 8.19
CA THR A 19 13.79 0.82 7.70
C THR A 19 12.75 1.29 6.70
N ASN A 20 13.06 1.18 5.40
CA ASN A 20 12.09 1.45 4.36
C ASN A 20 10.93 0.48 4.58
N ALA A 21 9.77 1.02 4.98
CA ALA A 21 8.60 0.21 5.23
C ALA A 21 8.18 -0.50 3.93
N ASN A 22 7.85 -1.79 4.02
CA ASN A 22 7.43 -2.58 2.85
C ASN A 22 6.04 -2.18 2.38
N ALA A 23 5.25 -1.60 3.27
CA ALA A 23 3.97 -0.97 2.99
C ALA A 23 3.84 0.28 3.87
N SER A 24 2.89 1.16 3.54
CA SER A 24 2.62 2.39 4.29
C SER A 24 1.19 2.86 4.05
N VAL A 25 0.54 3.38 5.09
CA VAL A 25 -0.80 3.97 5.02
C VAL A 25 -0.71 5.50 4.90
N SER A 26 -1.49 6.09 4.00
CA SER A 26 -1.66 7.54 3.89
C SER A 26 -3.12 7.95 3.73
N ILE A 27 -3.46 9.15 4.18
CA ILE A 27 -4.75 9.78 3.89
C ILE A 27 -4.86 10.11 2.40
N LEU A 28 -6.08 10.14 1.87
CA LEU A 28 -6.34 10.67 0.54
C LEU A 28 -6.50 12.18 0.60
N SER A 29 -5.81 12.89 -0.28
CA SER A 29 -6.02 14.32 -0.47
C SER A 29 -7.38 14.61 -1.13
N ALA A 30 -7.92 15.82 -0.93
CA ALA A 30 -9.15 16.25 -1.60
C ALA A 30 -9.05 16.14 -3.14
N LYS A 31 -7.86 16.39 -3.70
CA LYS A 31 -7.59 16.24 -5.12
C LYS A 31 -7.66 14.77 -5.57
N GLU A 32 -7.10 13.84 -4.79
CA GLU A 32 -7.22 12.41 -5.08
C GLU A 32 -8.67 11.94 -5.02
N CYS A 33 -9.43 12.36 -4.00
CA CYS A 33 -10.86 12.07 -3.91
C CYS A 33 -11.62 12.57 -5.15
N ALA A 34 -11.36 13.80 -5.59
CA ALA A 34 -11.97 14.36 -6.80
C ALA A 34 -11.57 13.56 -8.07
N ASN A 35 -10.32 13.13 -8.17
CA ASN A 35 -9.86 12.26 -9.25
C ASN A 35 -10.57 10.90 -9.24
N MET A 36 -10.79 10.31 -8.07
CA MET A 36 -11.53 9.05 -7.95
C MET A 36 -13.01 9.22 -8.32
N GLN A 37 -13.62 10.37 -8.00
CA GLN A 37 -14.99 10.70 -8.41
C GLN A 37 -15.11 10.85 -9.93
N THR A 38 -14.24 11.65 -10.54
CA THR A 38 -14.23 11.90 -11.99
C THR A 38 -13.95 10.64 -12.81
N ARG A 39 -13.13 9.73 -12.29
CA ARG A 39 -12.85 8.43 -12.92
C ARG A 39 -13.90 7.37 -12.65
N GLY A 40 -14.94 7.70 -11.90
CA GLY A 40 -16.03 6.78 -11.63
C GLY A 40 -15.62 5.62 -10.71
N THR A 41 -14.71 5.84 -9.77
CA THR A 41 -14.34 4.85 -8.73
C THR A 41 -15.11 5.04 -7.42
N ILE A 42 -15.54 6.27 -7.14
CA ILE A 42 -16.46 6.61 -6.04
C ILE A 42 -17.52 7.60 -6.57
N THR A 43 -18.67 7.69 -5.93
CA THR A 43 -19.67 8.75 -6.20
C THR A 43 -19.87 9.63 -4.96
N SER A 44 -20.59 10.75 -5.10
CA SER A 44 -21.03 11.55 -3.95
C SER A 44 -22.08 10.83 -3.09
N SER A 45 -22.78 9.84 -3.65
CA SER A 45 -23.77 8.99 -2.96
C SER A 45 -23.16 7.73 -2.35
N ASN A 46 -21.84 7.61 -2.34
CA ASN A 46 -21.16 6.41 -1.86
C ASN A 46 -21.46 6.21 -0.36
N PRO A 47 -21.74 4.98 0.11
CA PRO A 47 -22.02 4.73 1.53
C PRO A 47 -20.83 5.06 2.44
N VAL A 48 -19.64 5.19 1.85
CA VAL A 48 -18.40 5.56 2.53
C VAL A 48 -17.90 6.88 1.98
N SER A 49 -17.72 7.85 2.89
CA SER A 49 -17.13 9.15 2.59
C SER A 49 -15.61 9.06 2.40
N CYS A 50 -15.04 9.97 1.60
CA CYS A 50 -13.63 9.85 1.21
C CYS A 50 -12.64 10.02 2.38
N ASP A 51 -13.03 10.75 3.43
CA ASP A 51 -12.27 10.89 4.68
C ASP A 51 -12.12 9.58 5.46
N ARG A 52 -12.99 8.60 5.21
CA ARG A 52 -12.90 7.23 5.75
C ARG A 52 -12.04 6.31 4.89
N LEU A 53 -11.48 6.80 3.79
CA LEU A 53 -10.63 6.02 2.91
C LEU A 53 -9.14 6.30 3.18
N ARG A 54 -8.32 5.27 3.04
CA ARG A 54 -6.87 5.31 3.17
C ARG A 54 -6.21 4.63 1.98
N ARG A 55 -5.11 5.21 1.49
CA ARG A 55 -4.25 4.55 0.51
C ARG A 55 -3.20 3.74 1.24
N VAL A 56 -3.11 2.46 0.92
CA VAL A 56 -2.00 1.60 1.32
C VAL A 56 -1.08 1.48 0.11
N ASN A 57 0.12 2.04 0.22
CA ASN A 57 1.19 1.83 -0.75
C ASN A 57 2.02 0.63 -0.30
N PHE A 58 2.46 -0.23 -1.22
CA PHE A 58 3.22 -1.42 -0.85
C PHE A 58 4.19 -1.86 -1.95
N ARG A 59 5.24 -2.56 -1.53
CA ARG A 59 6.17 -3.27 -2.42
C ARG A 59 5.66 -4.69 -2.63
N HIS A 60 5.87 -5.21 -3.83
CA HIS A 60 5.60 -6.61 -4.16
C HIS A 60 6.70 -7.14 -5.09
N VAL A 61 6.84 -8.46 -5.14
CA VAL A 61 7.69 -9.14 -6.13
C VAL A 61 6.78 -9.63 -7.25
N ASN A 62 7.13 -9.36 -8.50
CA ASN A 62 6.37 -9.90 -9.63
C ASN A 62 6.90 -11.30 -10.02
N PHE A 63 6.25 -11.95 -11.00
CA PHE A 63 6.63 -13.30 -11.44
C PHE A 63 8.05 -13.42 -12.00
N ASN A 64 8.66 -12.31 -12.42
CA ASN A 64 10.05 -12.28 -12.88
C ASN A 64 11.04 -12.07 -11.73
N GLY A 65 10.58 -12.08 -10.47
CA GLY A 65 11.39 -11.79 -9.30
C GLY A 65 11.72 -10.31 -9.10
N VAL A 66 11.14 -9.41 -9.90
CA VAL A 66 11.42 -7.97 -9.86
C VAL A 66 10.54 -7.30 -8.81
N ILE A 67 11.16 -6.46 -7.98
CA ILE A 67 10.45 -5.65 -7.00
C ILE A 67 9.72 -4.50 -7.70
N LYS A 68 8.43 -4.38 -7.41
CA LYS A 68 7.53 -3.34 -7.92
C LYS A 68 6.78 -2.69 -6.76
N THR A 69 6.16 -1.55 -7.03
CA THR A 69 5.27 -0.86 -6.10
C THR A 69 3.83 -0.96 -6.60
N GLY A 70 2.91 -1.21 -5.69
CA GLY A 70 1.48 -1.17 -5.90
C GLY A 70 0.83 -0.27 -4.86
N ASN A 71 -0.45 0.01 -5.03
CA ASN A 71 -1.25 0.66 -4.01
C ASN A 71 -2.70 0.20 -4.09
N ILE A 72 -3.42 0.32 -2.98
CA ILE A 72 -4.83 0.01 -2.85
C ILE A 72 -5.50 1.06 -1.97
N VAL A 73 -6.77 1.38 -2.24
CA VAL A 73 -7.58 2.23 -1.37
C VAL A 73 -8.55 1.35 -0.59
N VAL A 74 -8.56 1.51 0.74
CA VAL A 74 -9.37 0.72 1.68
C VAL A 74 -10.01 1.62 2.72
N LEU A 75 -10.95 1.07 3.49
CA LEU A 75 -11.49 1.72 4.69
C LEU A 75 -10.40 1.93 5.74
N ASP A 76 -10.46 3.05 6.45
CA ASP A 76 -9.53 3.39 7.52
C ASP A 76 -9.42 2.31 8.61
N SER A 77 -10.54 1.67 8.97
CA SER A 77 -10.59 0.61 9.99
C SER A 77 -9.82 -0.66 9.63
N VAL A 78 -9.48 -0.87 8.36
CA VAL A 78 -8.71 -2.05 7.90
C VAL A 78 -7.33 -1.69 7.33
N ALA A 79 -6.98 -0.40 7.31
CA ALA A 79 -5.78 0.07 6.60
C ALA A 79 -4.48 -0.53 7.15
N GLU A 80 -4.32 -0.56 8.47
CA GLU A 80 -3.15 -1.15 9.15
C GLU A 80 -3.08 -2.67 8.96
N GLN A 81 -4.23 -3.35 8.95
CA GLN A 81 -4.27 -4.80 8.69
C GLN A 81 -3.82 -5.10 7.26
N VAL A 82 -4.30 -4.33 6.29
CA VAL A 82 -3.93 -4.48 4.88
C VAL A 82 -2.45 -4.16 4.65
N GLU A 83 -1.92 -3.13 5.30
CA GLU A 83 -0.48 -2.86 5.33
C GLU A 83 0.31 -4.07 5.84
N GLY A 84 -0.12 -4.66 6.96
CA GLY A 84 0.48 -5.88 7.53
C GLY A 84 0.48 -7.05 6.56
N ILE A 85 -0.64 -7.29 5.86
CA ILE A 85 -0.76 -8.34 4.84
C ILE A 85 0.27 -8.13 3.73
N PHE A 86 0.34 -6.94 3.14
CA PHE A 86 1.27 -6.69 2.03
C PHE A 86 2.74 -6.70 2.47
N SER A 87 3.03 -6.23 3.69
CA SER A 87 4.36 -6.35 4.30
C SER A 87 4.77 -7.83 4.42
N GLU A 88 3.87 -8.71 4.87
CA GLU A 88 4.13 -10.13 5.01
C GLU A 88 4.26 -10.85 3.67
N LEU A 89 3.37 -10.57 2.71
CA LEU A 89 3.49 -11.10 1.34
C LEU A 89 4.82 -10.72 0.70
N PHE A 90 5.29 -9.49 0.90
CA PHE A 90 6.59 -9.06 0.39
C PHE A 90 7.75 -9.79 1.06
N LYS A 91 7.72 -9.97 2.39
CA LYS A 91 8.75 -10.74 3.13
C LYS A 91 8.85 -12.17 2.63
N GLN A 92 7.71 -12.80 2.35
CA GLN A 92 7.63 -14.16 1.80
C GLN A 92 7.95 -14.22 0.29
N ARG A 93 8.20 -13.07 -0.35
CA ARG A 93 8.40 -12.93 -1.80
C ARG A 93 7.25 -13.54 -2.62
N PHE A 94 6.03 -13.48 -2.09
CA PHE A 94 4.85 -13.98 -2.77
C PHE A 94 4.66 -13.24 -4.11
N PRO A 95 4.64 -13.94 -5.26
CA PRO A 95 4.53 -13.28 -6.56
C PRO A 95 3.14 -12.67 -6.76
N ILE A 96 3.08 -11.36 -7.03
CA ILE A 96 1.87 -10.65 -7.43
C ILE A 96 2.01 -10.24 -8.91
N HIS A 97 1.04 -10.63 -9.76
CA HIS A 97 1.15 -10.37 -11.21
C HIS A 97 0.98 -8.88 -11.49
N LYS A 98 -0.13 -8.34 -10.98
CA LYS A 98 -0.58 -6.99 -11.26
C LYS A 98 -1.33 -6.45 -10.03
N ALA A 99 -0.91 -5.28 -9.56
CA ALA A 99 -1.59 -4.51 -8.53
C ALA A 99 -1.91 -3.13 -9.13
N VAL A 100 -2.96 -3.10 -9.95
CA VAL A 100 -3.40 -1.89 -10.67
C VAL A 100 -4.74 -1.46 -10.09
N VAL A 101 -4.84 -0.17 -9.79
CA VAL A 101 -6.02 0.43 -9.19
C VAL A 101 -7.17 0.51 -10.19
N ILE A 102 -8.42 0.40 -9.72
CA ILE A 102 -9.61 0.33 -10.58
C ILE A 102 -9.82 1.63 -11.40
N GLU A 103 -9.25 2.74 -10.96
CA GLU A 103 -9.18 4.02 -11.66
C GLU A 103 -8.51 3.89 -13.04
N HIS A 104 -7.64 2.90 -13.24
CA HIS A 104 -7.05 2.59 -14.55
C HIS A 104 -8.11 2.09 -15.55
N TYR A 105 -9.13 1.38 -15.06
CA TYR A 105 -10.23 0.83 -15.83
C TYR A 105 -11.49 1.69 -15.76
N GLN A 106 -11.37 2.96 -15.30
CA GLN A 106 -12.51 3.89 -15.18
C GLN A 106 -13.66 3.35 -14.31
N GLY A 107 -13.33 2.54 -13.29
CA GLY A 107 -14.35 1.92 -12.44
C GLY A 107 -15.11 0.76 -13.10
N ASN A 108 -14.66 0.26 -14.26
CA ASN A 108 -15.26 -0.89 -14.92
C ASN A 108 -14.65 -2.19 -14.39
N ASP A 109 -15.39 -2.87 -13.52
CA ASP A 109 -14.94 -4.11 -12.89
C ASP A 109 -14.75 -5.24 -13.89
N GLU A 110 -15.63 -5.38 -14.88
CA GLU A 110 -15.52 -6.42 -15.90
C GLU A 110 -14.25 -6.24 -16.74
N ALA A 111 -13.95 -5.01 -17.16
CA ALA A 111 -12.71 -4.68 -17.86
C ALA A 111 -11.47 -5.01 -17.00
N SER A 112 -11.54 -4.71 -15.69
CA SER A 112 -10.45 -5.08 -14.77
C SER A 112 -10.31 -6.60 -14.67
N MET A 113 -11.41 -7.34 -14.51
CA MET A 113 -11.42 -8.79 -14.36
C MET A 113 -10.90 -9.51 -15.60
N VAL A 114 -11.22 -9.01 -16.80
CA VAL A 114 -10.72 -9.56 -18.07
C VAL A 114 -9.22 -9.33 -18.21
N ASP A 115 -8.73 -8.12 -17.95
CA ASP A 115 -7.31 -7.80 -18.04
C ASP A 115 -6.47 -8.53 -16.99
N ILE A 116 -7.04 -8.75 -15.80
CA ILE A 116 -6.35 -9.42 -14.69
C ILE A 116 -6.57 -10.94 -14.67
N ALA A 117 -7.29 -11.58 -15.60
CA ALA A 117 -7.75 -12.98 -15.52
C ALA A 117 -6.67 -14.11 -15.35
N LYS A 118 -5.40 -13.78 -15.09
CA LYS A 118 -4.30 -14.74 -14.87
C LYS A 118 -3.65 -14.59 -13.48
N ARG A 119 -4.26 -15.27 -12.48
CA ARG A 119 -3.72 -15.61 -11.13
C ARG A 119 -3.45 -14.43 -10.15
N PHE A 120 -4.04 -14.52 -8.94
CA PHE A 120 -4.01 -13.60 -7.77
C PHE A 120 -3.92 -12.10 -8.11
N ASN A 121 -5.09 -11.45 -8.12
CA ASN A 121 -5.20 -10.01 -8.40
C ASN A 121 -6.03 -9.32 -7.32
N PHE A 122 -5.68 -8.07 -7.05
CA PHE A 122 -6.44 -7.16 -6.20
C PHE A 122 -7.07 -6.08 -7.08
N SER A 123 -8.38 -6.14 -7.23
CA SER A 123 -9.21 -5.06 -7.78
C SER A 123 -10.30 -4.76 -6.76
N TYR A 124 -10.50 -3.49 -6.42
CA TYR A 124 -11.49 -3.06 -5.43
C TYR A 124 -12.29 -1.91 -6.03
N ASN A 125 -13.60 -2.12 -6.16
CA ASN A 125 -14.57 -1.07 -6.43
C ASN A 125 -15.24 -0.66 -5.13
N ILE A 126 -15.41 0.65 -4.92
CA ILE A 126 -16.04 1.19 -3.71
C ILE A 126 -17.48 1.60 -4.01
N LYS A 127 -17.90 1.59 -5.28
CA LYS A 127 -19.28 1.76 -5.69
C LYS A 127 -19.99 0.44 -5.50
N ASN A 128 -20.98 0.44 -4.62
CA ASN A 128 -21.88 -0.69 -4.42
C ASN A 128 -22.73 -0.91 -5.68
#